data_AF-A0A7S0Q0I1-F1
#
_entry.id   AF-A0A7S0Q0I1-F1
#
_cell.length_a   1.000
_cell.length_b   1.000
_cell.length_c   1.000
_cell.angle_alpha   90.00
_cell.angle_beta   90.00
_cell.angle_gamma   90.00
#
_symmetry.space_group_name_H-M   'P 1'
#
loop_
_entity.id
_entity.type
_entity.pdbx_description
1 polymer ?
#
loop_
_entity_poly.entity_id
_entity_poly.type
_entity_poly.pdbx_seq_one_letter_code
_entity_poly.pdbx_strand_id
1 'polypeptide(L)'
;LPSAAQCAMGASLQSAVEAQVRTALGEASVLLMLVDASCGVTAADEDVAKALRALRARGDVPVVLAVNKVDNESRAREVHEFWQLGLGEPWPLSAYHGLG
;
A
#
# COMPACT_ATOMS: atom_id res chain seq x y z
N LEU A 1 39.72 -7.61 13.77
CA LEU A 1 38.37 -7.04 14.02
C LEU A 1 37.84 -6.49 12.69
N PRO A 2 37.07 -7.26 11.89
CA PRO A 2 36.54 -6.75 10.64
C PRO A 2 35.25 -5.96 10.88
N SER A 3 35.37 -4.65 10.65
CA SER A 3 34.45 -3.73 9.98
C SER A 3 32.93 -3.80 10.23
N ALA A 4 32.46 -2.85 11.04
CA ALA A 4 31.11 -2.27 10.98
C ALA A 4 30.68 -1.76 9.58
N ALA A 5 31.59 -1.74 8.60
CA ALA A 5 31.30 -1.41 7.20
C ALA A 5 30.52 -2.51 6.44
N GLN A 6 30.38 -3.72 6.99
CA GLN A 6 29.64 -4.80 6.32
C GLN A 6 28.12 -4.83 6.64
N CYS A 7 27.65 -4.12 7.67
CA CYS A 7 26.21 -3.97 7.93
C CYS A 7 25.51 -2.93 7.04
N ALA A 8 26.26 -2.05 6.36
CA ALA A 8 25.70 -0.95 5.56
C ALA A 8 25.22 -1.37 4.16
N MET A 9 25.52 -2.58 3.71
CA MET A 9 25.25 -3.02 2.33
C MET A 9 23.93 -3.81 2.16
N GLY A 10 23.23 -4.09 3.26
CA GLY A 10 21.89 -4.70 3.28
C GLY A 10 20.80 -3.80 3.89
N ALA A 11 21.16 -2.59 4.33
CA ALA A 11 20.26 -1.62 4.92
C ALA A 11 19.89 -0.55 3.88
N SER A 12 18.76 -0.58 3.20
CA SER A 12 17.78 -1.62 2.90
C SER A 12 16.87 -0.94 1.88
N LEU A 13 16.42 -1.65 0.86
CA LEU A 13 15.38 -1.14 -0.06
C LEU A 13 14.20 -0.55 0.75
N GLN A 14 13.88 -1.16 1.89
CA GLN A 14 12.93 -0.65 2.89
C GLN A 14 13.26 0.76 3.42
N SER A 15 14.49 1.06 3.83
CA SER A 15 14.84 2.40 4.34
C SER A 15 14.70 3.50 3.28
N ALA A 16 15.04 3.18 2.02
CA ALA A 16 14.87 4.08 0.89
C ALA A 16 13.37 4.28 0.55
N VAL A 17 12.59 3.20 0.56
CA VAL A 17 11.13 3.24 0.39
C VAL A 17 10.48 4.05 1.50
N GLU A 18 10.86 3.85 2.76
CA GLU A 18 10.33 4.63 3.88
C GLU A 18 10.69 6.12 3.79
N ALA A 19 11.90 6.46 3.35
CA ALA A 19 12.30 7.85 3.14
C ALA A 19 11.48 8.51 2.03
N GLN A 20 11.29 7.81 0.90
CA GLN A 20 10.44 8.27 -0.20
C GLN A 20 8.98 8.42 0.25
N VAL A 21 8.46 7.46 1.02
CA VAL A 21 7.12 7.52 1.61
C VAL A 21 7.01 8.75 2.51
N ARG A 22 7.97 9.01 3.40
CA ARG A 22 7.99 10.20 4.27
C ARG A 22 8.02 11.52 3.49
N THR A 23 8.80 11.60 2.42
CA THR A 23 8.82 12.80 1.56
C THR A 23 7.50 12.98 0.82
N ALA A 24 6.98 11.93 0.19
CA ALA A 24 5.70 11.96 -0.51
C ALA A 24 4.56 12.38 0.44
N LEU A 25 4.57 11.93 1.69
CA LEU A 25 3.58 12.29 2.70
C LEU A 25 3.58 13.76 3.13
N GLY A 26 4.74 14.43 3.05
CA GLY A 26 4.84 15.85 3.41
C GLY A 26 4.22 16.79 2.38
N GLU A 27 4.08 16.34 1.14
CA GLU A 27 3.64 17.17 0.00
C GLU A 27 2.35 16.65 -0.64
N ALA A 28 2.00 15.37 -0.45
CA ALA A 28 0.86 14.76 -1.09
C ALA A 28 -0.46 15.27 -0.51
N SER A 29 -1.34 15.70 -1.40
CA SER A 29 -2.74 16.01 -1.07
C SER A 29 -3.61 14.76 -0.97
N VAL A 30 -3.18 13.64 -1.56
CA VAL A 30 -3.87 12.35 -1.58
C VAL A 30 -2.84 11.23 -1.69
N LEU A 31 -3.07 10.11 -1.00
CA LEU A 31 -2.23 8.91 -1.08
C LEU A 31 -3.03 7.72 -1.61
N LEU A 32 -2.50 7.03 -2.62
CA LEU A 32 -3.12 5.86 -3.23
C LEU A 32 -2.38 4.59 -2.81
N MET A 33 -3.06 3.67 -2.13
CA MET A 33 -2.56 2.32 -1.88
C MET A 33 -3.15 1.38 -2.91
N LEU A 34 -2.30 0.84 -3.79
CA LEU A 34 -2.68 -0.10 -4.83
C LEU A 34 -2.37 -1.53 -4.37
N VAL A 35 -3.37 -2.40 -4.36
CA VAL A 35 -3.27 -3.83 -4.01
C VAL A 35 -3.72 -4.69 -5.19
N ASP A 36 -3.39 -5.98 -5.17
CA ASP A 36 -3.69 -6.91 -6.25
C ASP A 36 -4.78 -7.91 -5.84
N ALA A 37 -5.95 -7.86 -6.49
CA ALA A 37 -7.07 -8.77 -6.23
C ALA A 37 -6.71 -10.24 -6.43
N SER A 38 -5.74 -10.56 -7.29
CA SER A 38 -5.39 -11.96 -7.58
C SER A 38 -4.58 -12.63 -6.47
N CYS A 39 -3.93 -11.84 -5.63
CA CYS A 39 -3.13 -12.33 -4.49
C CYS A 39 -3.90 -12.29 -3.17
N GLY A 40 -5.08 -11.65 -3.14
CA GLY A 40 -5.77 -11.30 -1.91
C GLY A 40 -4.95 -10.33 -1.05
N VAL A 41 -5.24 -10.28 0.25
CA VAL A 41 -4.46 -9.48 1.20
C VAL A 41 -3.19 -10.21 1.62
N THR A 42 -2.04 -9.57 1.46
CA THR A 42 -0.75 -10.12 1.88
C THR A 42 -0.24 -9.47 3.18
N ALA A 43 0.70 -10.15 3.87
CA ALA A 43 1.34 -9.59 5.06
C ALA A 43 2.07 -8.25 4.79
N ALA A 44 2.62 -8.09 3.58
CA ALA A 44 3.24 -6.83 3.18
C ALA A 44 2.19 -5.70 3.06
N ASP A 45 0.99 -6.00 2.56
CA ASP A 45 -0.11 -5.03 2.50
C ASP A 45 -0.57 -4.63 3.91
N GLU A 46 -0.62 -5.59 4.84
CA GLU A 46 -0.97 -5.29 6.24
C GLU A 46 0.05 -4.35 6.91
N ASP A 47 1.34 -4.59 6.69
CA ASP A 47 2.42 -3.75 7.22
C ASP A 47 2.34 -2.32 6.65
N VAL A 48 2.13 -2.18 5.35
CA VAL A 48 1.93 -0.88 4.69
C VAL A 48 0.66 -0.21 5.20
N ALA A 49 -0.46 -0.91 5.27
CA ALA A 49 -1.72 -0.37 5.77
C ALA A 49 -1.62 0.07 7.24
N LYS A 50 -0.84 -0.62 8.06
CA LYS A 50 -0.54 -0.20 9.44
C LYS A 50 0.25 1.10 9.46
N ALA A 51 1.26 1.26 8.61
CA ALA A 51 2.01 2.51 8.48
C ALA A 51 1.09 3.65 8.01
N LEU A 52 0.29 3.43 6.96
CA LEU A 52 -0.65 4.42 6.43
C LEU A 52 -1.72 4.83 7.44
N ARG A 53 -2.25 3.90 8.25
CA ARG A 53 -3.17 4.22 9.35
C ARG A 53 -2.51 5.11 10.41
N ALA A 54 -1.28 4.79 10.81
CA ALA A 54 -0.53 5.60 11.77
C ALA A 54 -0.24 7.01 11.23
N LEU A 55 -0.09 7.16 9.92
CA LEU A 55 0.12 8.44 9.24
C LEU A 55 -1.17 9.24 9.11
N ARG A 56 -2.28 8.60 8.72
CA ARG A 56 -3.61 9.22 8.66
C ARG A 56 -4.08 9.72 10.04
N ALA A 57 -3.66 9.06 11.12
CA ALA A 57 -3.92 9.54 12.48
C ALA A 57 -3.13 10.81 12.85
N ARG A 58 -2.08 11.16 12.10
CA ARG A 58 -1.17 12.28 12.37
C ARG A 58 -1.35 13.46 11.40
N GLY A 59 -2.04 13.28 10.28
CA GLY A 59 -2.26 14.34 9.29
C GLY A 59 -3.48 14.07 8.41
N ASP A 60 -4.02 15.13 7.81
CA ASP A 60 -5.27 15.14 7.03
C ASP A 60 -5.18 14.54 5.62
N VAL A 61 -4.11 13.81 5.29
CA VAL A 61 -3.95 13.28 3.92
C VAL A 61 -4.89 12.09 3.73
N PRO A 62 -5.90 12.18 2.85
CA PRO A 62 -6.80 11.08 2.56
C PRO A 62 -6.05 9.93 1.89
N VAL A 63 -6.34 8.71 2.35
CA VAL A 63 -5.80 7.48 1.78
C VAL A 63 -6.90 6.77 0.99
N VAL A 64 -6.65 6.48 -0.28
CA VAL A 64 -7.54 5.73 -1.16
C VAL A 64 -6.98 4.33 -1.34
N LEU A 65 -7.80 3.32 -1.03
CA LEU A 65 -7.45 1.92 -1.25
C LEU A 65 -7.99 1.47 -2.61
N ALA A 66 -7.10 1.03 -3.48
CA ALA A 66 -7.38 0.73 -4.86
C ALA A 66 -7.01 -0.72 -5.16
N VAL A 67 -8.00 -1.56 -5.47
CA VAL A 67 -7.86 -3.00 -5.65
C VAL A 67 -7.78 -3.30 -7.14
N ASN A 68 -6.57 -3.54 -7.64
CA ASN A 68 -6.28 -3.78 -9.05
C ASN A 68 -6.56 -5.23 -9.48
N LYS A 69 -6.68 -5.44 -10.80
CA LYS A 69 -6.95 -6.73 -11.45
C LYS A 69 -8.32 -7.33 -11.13
N VAL A 70 -9.33 -6.49 -10.91
CA VAL A 70 -10.72 -6.93 -10.80
C VAL A 70 -11.28 -7.19 -12.21
N ASP A 71 -10.79 -8.28 -12.82
CA ASP A 71 -11.02 -8.61 -14.23
C ASP A 71 -12.31 -9.39 -14.49
N ASN A 72 -12.99 -9.86 -13.43
CA ASN A 72 -14.21 -10.66 -13.52
C ASN A 72 -15.11 -10.49 -12.29
N GLU A 73 -16.35 -10.98 -12.38
CA GLU A 73 -17.35 -10.87 -11.29
C GLU A 73 -17.00 -11.68 -10.03
N SER A 74 -16.14 -12.69 -10.11
CA SER A 74 -15.66 -13.40 -8.91
C SER A 74 -14.77 -12.47 -8.09
N ARG A 75 -13.79 -11.84 -8.73
CA ARG A 75 -12.89 -10.90 -8.08
C ARG A 75 -13.61 -9.66 -7.59
N ALA A 76 -14.63 -9.18 -8.32
CA ALA A 76 -15.45 -8.07 -7.84
C ALA A 76 -16.18 -8.40 -6.54
N ARG A 77 -16.58 -9.66 -6.37
CA ARG A 77 -17.12 -10.15 -5.09
C ARG A 77 -16.03 -10.25 -4.04
N GLU A 78 -14.81 -10.67 -4.36
CA GLU A 78 -13.71 -10.85 -3.41
C GLU A 78 -13.18 -9.52 -2.83
N VAL A 79 -13.40 -8.37 -3.49
CA VAL A 79 -12.98 -7.03 -3.05
C VAL A 79 -13.37 -6.70 -1.59
N HIS A 80 -14.44 -7.28 -1.06
CA HIS A 80 -14.85 -7.11 0.34
C HIS A 80 -13.75 -7.51 1.35
N GLU A 81 -12.85 -8.43 1.01
CA GLU A 81 -11.77 -8.87 1.90
C GLU A 81 -10.82 -7.72 2.25
N PHE A 82 -10.61 -6.78 1.32
CA PHE A 82 -9.66 -5.68 1.47
C PHE A 82 -10.11 -4.63 2.50
N TRP A 83 -11.37 -4.67 2.95
CA TRP A 83 -11.83 -3.87 4.10
C TRP A 83 -11.01 -4.14 5.36
N GLN A 84 -10.44 -5.35 5.50
CA GLN A 84 -9.66 -5.72 6.67
C GLN A 84 -8.37 -4.89 6.84
N LEU A 85 -7.89 -4.24 5.78
CA LEU A 85 -6.75 -3.31 5.84
C LEU A 85 -7.08 -2.04 6.65
N GLY A 86 -8.36 -1.73 6.85
CA GLY A 86 -8.81 -0.61 7.69
C GLY A 86 -8.47 0.76 7.13
N LEU A 87 -8.38 0.89 5.80
CA LEU A 87 -8.06 2.14 5.10
C LEU A 87 -9.30 2.88 4.58
N GLY A 88 -10.47 2.25 4.60
CA GLY A 88 -11.72 2.79 4.08
C GLY A 88 -12.31 1.87 3.01
N GLU A 89 -13.19 2.43 2.18
CA GLU A 89 -13.82 1.71 1.07
C GLU A 89 -12.78 1.32 0.01
N PRO A 90 -12.65 0.03 -0.34
CA PRO A 90 -11.79 -0.43 -1.42
C PRO A 90 -12.42 -0.15 -2.78
N TRP A 91 -11.66 0.50 -3.65
CA TRP A 91 -12.08 0.84 -5.01
C TRP A 91 -11.59 -0.22 -6.00
N PRO A 92 -12.48 -1.05 -6.57
CA PRO A 92 -12.08 -2.05 -7.55
C PRO A 92 -11.69 -1.38 -8.88
N LEU A 93 -10.57 -1.81 -9.46
CA LEU A 93 -10.13 -1.38 -10.78
C LEU A 93 -9.48 -2.53 -11.56
N SER A 94 -9.57 -2.46 -12.88
CA SER A 94 -8.85 -3.30 -13.81
C SER A 94 -8.13 -2.40 -14.80
N ALA A 95 -6.82 -2.22 -14.58
CA ALA A 95 -5.97 -1.49 -15.52
C ALA A 95 -5.89 -2.18 -16.89
N TYR A 96 -6.16 -3.49 -16.97
CA TYR A 96 -6.13 -4.25 -18.22
C TYR A 96 -7.40 -4.04 -19.06
N HIS A 97 -8.56 -4.00 -18.42
CA HIS A 97 -9.85 -3.81 -19.11
C HIS A 97 -10.30 -2.34 -19.15
N GLY A 98 -9.54 -1.42 -18.53
CA GLY A 98 -9.92 -0.01 -18.44
C GLY A 98 -11.15 0.24 -17.58
N LEU A 99 -11.43 -0.65 -16.62
CA LEU A 99 -12.54 -0.54 -15.69
C LEU A 99 -12.05 0.12 -14.39
N GLY A 100 -12.69 1.19 -13.95
CA GLY A 100 -12.33 1.94 -12.75
C GLY A 100 -13.04 3.29 -12.69
#